data_AF-A0A965AXP9-F1
#
_entry.id   AF-A0A965AXP9-F1
#
_cell.length_a   1.000
_cell.length_b   1.000
_cell.length_c   1.000
_cell.angle_alpha   90.00
_cell.angle_beta   90.00
_cell.angle_gamma   90.00
#
_symmetry.space_group_name_H-M   'P 1'
#
loop_
_entity.id
_entity.type
_entity.pdbx_description
1 polymer ?
#
loop_
_entity_poly.entity_id
_entity_poly.type
_entity_poly.pdbx_seq_one_letter_code
_entity_poly.pdbx_strand_id
1 'polypeptide(L)'
;MPLIQDHPMRYKLSNELHARPFPSFKAPGTVAYLAIKEPENAMARDRDQERNDLIALLDRYGAPHPQPGATHFFGDLGRHRLKWEQHTEFVTYTLFSNDLPERAFDGSVFDAFPKDWLDSLHGTCITSASIRLEKMSSDEDTAKLLRDWFVPESLAVSRVLDNAAIVAADFRIDEIGHQRIAVFVDDTTGDRRVGRIIQRLCEIETYKTMSMLGFSRARAMQPRMGKIDGELSDLMLKMSDNTLPADETLNAFLKLSAELESLSAQSAFRFGATWAYQAILNQRIEVLREERFMGRQSFYEFMMRRYDPAMRTVKSTETRLAAMADRAMRAGELLRTKVDVERSAQNQAVLKSMDERADLQLRLQKTVEGLSVVAISYYAVSLVGYLVYPLADTIGVTKGTLTALVTLPVVGAVWYMIRRIREKME
;
A
#
# COMPACT_ATOMS: atom_id res chain seq x y z
N MET A 1 -36.73 -6.50 -34.60
CA MET A 1 -36.01 -5.25 -34.93
C MET A 1 -36.02 -4.37 -33.68
N PRO A 2 -34.90 -3.75 -33.29
CA PRO A 2 -34.86 -2.86 -32.13
C PRO A 2 -35.73 -1.62 -32.38
N LEU A 3 -36.37 -1.10 -31.33
CA LEU A 3 -37.28 0.06 -31.39
C LEU A 3 -36.55 1.36 -31.81
N ILE A 4 -35.27 1.50 -31.44
CA ILE A 4 -34.32 2.55 -31.85
C ILE A 4 -32.89 1.98 -31.84
N GLN A 5 -31.90 2.74 -32.29
CA GLN A 5 -30.50 2.31 -32.22
C GLN A 5 -30.08 2.02 -30.77
N ASP A 6 -29.67 0.78 -30.51
CA ASP A 6 -29.18 0.37 -29.20
C ASP A 6 -27.79 0.95 -28.94
N HIS A 7 -27.54 1.35 -27.69
CA HIS A 7 -26.20 1.67 -27.23
C HIS A 7 -25.29 0.43 -27.43
N PRO A 8 -24.04 0.58 -27.96
CA PRO A 8 -23.17 -0.56 -28.29
C PRO A 8 -22.92 -1.55 -27.14
N MET A 9 -22.93 -1.05 -25.91
CA MET A 9 -22.71 -1.86 -24.70
C MET A 9 -23.99 -2.47 -24.10
N ARG A 10 -25.19 -2.16 -24.62
CA ARG A 10 -26.47 -2.56 -23.99
C ARG A 10 -26.54 -4.06 -23.72
N TYR A 11 -26.28 -4.88 -24.73
CA TYR A 11 -26.31 -6.34 -24.59
C TYR A 11 -25.15 -6.87 -23.75
N LYS A 12 -23.95 -6.33 -23.92
CA LYS A 12 -22.78 -6.79 -23.16
C LYS A 12 -22.96 -6.56 -21.65
N LEU A 13 -23.41 -5.37 -21.26
CA LEU A 13 -23.69 -5.03 -19.85
C LEU A 13 -24.88 -5.81 -19.31
N SER A 14 -25.94 -6.00 -20.10
CA SER A 14 -27.09 -6.81 -19.67
C SER A 14 -26.70 -8.28 -19.47
N ASN A 15 -25.90 -8.85 -20.37
CA ASN A 15 -25.46 -10.24 -20.29
C ASN A 15 -24.50 -10.46 -19.11
N GLU A 16 -23.69 -9.47 -18.76
CA GLU A 16 -22.81 -9.54 -17.58
C GLU A 16 -23.60 -9.83 -16.29
N LEU A 17 -24.81 -9.24 -16.14
CA LEU A 17 -25.69 -9.48 -14.99
C LEU A 17 -26.26 -10.90 -14.94
N HIS A 18 -26.28 -11.62 -16.06
CA HIS A 18 -26.85 -12.96 -16.19
C HIS A 18 -25.79 -14.05 -16.37
N ALA A 19 -24.50 -13.68 -16.42
CA ALA A 19 -23.41 -14.59 -16.74
C ALA A 19 -23.18 -15.68 -15.67
N ARG A 20 -23.70 -15.55 -14.45
CA ARG A 20 -23.44 -16.49 -13.34
C ARG A 20 -24.75 -17.03 -12.73
N PRO A 21 -25.45 -17.93 -13.42
CA PRO A 21 -26.66 -18.52 -12.88
C PRO A 21 -26.35 -19.35 -11.62
N PHE A 22 -27.27 -19.32 -10.65
CA PHE A 22 -27.17 -20.18 -9.48
C PHE A 22 -27.36 -21.65 -9.87
N PRO A 23 -26.61 -22.58 -9.27
CA PRO A 23 -26.83 -24.00 -9.48
C PRO A 23 -28.24 -24.38 -9.03
N SER A 24 -28.77 -25.45 -9.60
CA SER A 24 -30.01 -26.10 -9.15
C SER A 24 -29.64 -27.47 -8.60
N PHE A 25 -29.92 -27.68 -7.31
CA PHE A 25 -29.51 -28.90 -6.61
C PHE A 25 -30.62 -29.38 -5.69
N LYS A 26 -30.82 -30.69 -5.61
CA LYS A 26 -31.88 -31.31 -4.83
C LYS A 26 -31.25 -32.17 -3.73
N ALA A 27 -31.72 -32.01 -2.50
CA ALA A 27 -31.30 -32.87 -1.39
C ALA A 27 -32.00 -34.25 -1.47
N PRO A 28 -31.36 -35.33 -0.97
CA PRO A 28 -30.04 -35.37 -0.35
C PRO A 28 -28.89 -35.40 -1.36
N GLY A 29 -27.67 -35.13 -0.90
CA GLY A 29 -26.45 -35.30 -1.70
C GLY A 29 -25.23 -34.64 -1.07
N THR A 30 -24.15 -34.55 -1.84
CA THR A 30 -22.86 -34.00 -1.40
C THR A 30 -22.32 -32.99 -2.41
N VAL A 31 -21.55 -32.02 -1.90
CA VAL A 31 -20.86 -31.03 -2.73
C VAL A 31 -19.41 -30.92 -2.29
N ALA A 32 -18.49 -31.04 -3.25
CA ALA A 32 -17.08 -30.71 -3.05
C ALA A 32 -16.82 -29.30 -3.55
N TYR A 33 -16.14 -28.49 -2.75
CA TYR A 33 -15.75 -27.14 -3.11
C TYR A 33 -14.25 -26.96 -2.96
N LEU A 34 -13.61 -26.38 -3.98
CA LEU A 34 -12.20 -26.00 -4.01
C LEU A 34 -12.09 -24.56 -4.49
N ALA A 35 -11.33 -23.75 -3.77
CA ALA A 35 -10.87 -22.44 -4.21
C ALA A 35 -9.34 -22.48 -4.31
N ILE A 36 -8.83 -22.17 -5.49
CA ILE A 36 -7.40 -22.21 -5.80
C ILE A 36 -6.94 -20.81 -6.16
N LYS A 37 -5.79 -20.43 -5.62
CA LYS A 37 -5.18 -19.11 -5.79
C LYS A 37 -3.70 -19.25 -6.07
N GLU A 38 -3.20 -18.50 -7.04
CA GLU A 38 -1.76 -18.32 -7.22
C GLU A 38 -1.13 -17.70 -5.96
N PRO A 39 -0.03 -18.26 -5.42
CA PRO A 39 0.61 -17.77 -4.20
C PRO A 39 1.03 -16.30 -4.29
N GLU A 40 1.60 -15.91 -5.43
CA GLU A 40 2.14 -14.59 -5.70
C GLU A 40 1.41 -13.93 -6.88
N ASN A 41 1.34 -12.60 -6.90
CA ASN A 41 0.88 -11.81 -8.04
C ASN A 41 -0.45 -12.24 -8.71
N ALA A 42 -1.43 -12.71 -7.95
CA ALA A 42 -2.70 -13.20 -8.50
C ALA A 42 -3.53 -12.20 -9.33
N MET A 43 -3.14 -10.94 -9.44
CA MET A 43 -3.73 -10.00 -10.42
C MET A 43 -3.17 -10.20 -11.84
N ALA A 44 -1.93 -10.65 -11.95
CA ALA A 44 -1.22 -10.89 -13.21
C ALA A 44 -1.20 -12.38 -13.60
N ARG A 45 -2.08 -13.16 -12.97
CA ARG A 45 -2.22 -14.61 -13.20
C ARG A 45 -2.62 -14.93 -14.63
N ASP A 46 -2.16 -16.08 -15.11
CA ASP A 46 -2.52 -16.58 -16.43
C ASP A 46 -3.95 -17.17 -16.40
N ARG A 47 -4.90 -16.34 -16.79
CA ARG A 47 -6.32 -16.70 -16.85
C ARG A 47 -6.61 -17.75 -17.92
N ASP A 48 -5.79 -17.85 -18.96
CA ASP A 48 -5.93 -18.89 -19.98
C ASP A 48 -5.40 -20.22 -19.45
N GLN A 49 -4.34 -20.22 -18.63
CA GLN A 49 -3.85 -21.43 -17.96
C GLN A 49 -4.92 -22.07 -17.07
N GLU A 50 -5.68 -21.28 -16.29
CA GLU A 50 -6.76 -21.83 -15.46
C GLU A 50 -7.91 -22.44 -16.27
N ARG A 51 -8.16 -21.89 -17.46
CA ARG A 51 -9.11 -22.50 -18.41
C ARG A 51 -8.53 -23.79 -18.99
N ASN A 52 -7.23 -23.84 -19.28
CA ASN A 52 -6.57 -25.07 -19.73
C ASN A 52 -6.60 -26.15 -18.64
N ASP A 53 -6.40 -25.79 -17.37
CA ASP A 53 -6.53 -26.68 -16.23
C ASP A 53 -7.97 -27.24 -16.12
N LEU A 54 -8.99 -26.40 -16.33
CA LEU A 54 -10.38 -26.86 -16.46
C LEU A 54 -10.56 -27.81 -17.65
N ILE A 55 -10.07 -27.47 -18.84
CA ILE A 55 -10.21 -28.31 -20.04
C ILE A 55 -9.56 -29.67 -19.83
N ALA A 56 -8.38 -29.72 -19.22
CA ALA A 56 -7.70 -30.98 -18.87
C ALA A 56 -8.53 -31.86 -17.93
N LEU A 57 -9.30 -31.25 -17.01
CA LEU A 57 -10.28 -32.00 -16.20
C LEU A 57 -11.45 -32.49 -17.07
N LEU A 58 -12.04 -31.61 -17.89
CA LEU A 58 -13.19 -31.94 -18.74
C LEU A 58 -12.87 -33.07 -19.74
N ASP A 59 -11.68 -33.06 -20.33
CA ASP A 59 -11.21 -34.07 -21.29
C ASP A 59 -11.19 -35.48 -20.68
N ARG A 60 -10.80 -35.60 -19.40
CA ARG A 60 -10.79 -36.89 -18.70
C ARG A 60 -12.18 -37.50 -18.55
N TYR A 61 -13.21 -36.67 -18.54
CA TYR A 61 -14.61 -37.07 -18.41
C TYR A 61 -15.39 -36.98 -19.73
N GLY A 62 -14.74 -36.60 -20.84
CA GLY A 62 -15.40 -36.40 -22.14
C GLY A 62 -16.44 -35.29 -22.15
N ALA A 63 -16.29 -34.28 -21.30
CA ALA A 63 -17.25 -33.20 -21.12
C ALA A 63 -17.03 -32.06 -22.14
N PRO A 64 -18.07 -31.31 -22.53
CA PRO A 64 -17.95 -30.20 -23.48
C PRO A 64 -17.13 -29.05 -22.88
N HIS A 65 -16.40 -28.33 -23.74
CA HIS A 65 -15.52 -27.25 -23.32
C HIS A 65 -16.22 -25.89 -23.23
N PRO A 66 -15.77 -25.00 -22.33
CA PRO A 66 -16.18 -23.60 -22.37
C PRO A 66 -15.69 -22.89 -23.63
N GLN A 67 -16.39 -21.83 -24.04
CA GLN A 67 -15.95 -20.98 -25.15
C GLN A 67 -14.63 -20.23 -24.80
N PRO A 68 -13.82 -19.85 -25.80
CA PRO A 68 -12.65 -19.01 -25.58
C PRO A 68 -13.01 -17.72 -24.81
N GLY A 69 -12.19 -17.36 -23.83
CA GLY A 69 -12.44 -16.19 -22.96
C GLY A 69 -13.56 -16.34 -21.93
N ALA A 70 -14.20 -17.51 -21.81
CA ALA A 70 -15.19 -17.75 -20.77
C ALA A 70 -14.57 -17.66 -19.37
N THR A 71 -15.30 -17.02 -18.47
CA THR A 71 -14.91 -16.81 -17.06
C THR A 71 -15.69 -17.69 -16.08
N HIS A 72 -16.58 -18.52 -16.61
CA HIS A 72 -17.41 -19.44 -15.87
C HIS A 72 -17.77 -20.63 -16.76
N PHE A 73 -18.05 -21.77 -16.14
CA PHE A 73 -18.54 -22.97 -16.81
C PHE A 73 -19.48 -23.72 -15.87
N PHE A 74 -20.54 -24.28 -16.43
CA PHE A 74 -21.45 -25.17 -15.72
C PHE A 74 -21.84 -26.31 -16.65
N GLY A 75 -21.58 -27.55 -16.24
CA GLY A 75 -21.82 -28.72 -17.08
C GLY A 75 -21.71 -30.03 -16.32
N ASP A 76 -22.06 -31.11 -16.99
CA ASP A 76 -21.95 -32.46 -16.46
C ASP A 76 -20.48 -32.93 -16.49
N LEU A 77 -20.07 -33.66 -15.46
CA LEU A 77 -18.75 -34.27 -15.27
C LEU A 77 -18.96 -35.71 -14.80
N GLY A 78 -19.26 -36.61 -15.73
CA GLY A 78 -19.68 -37.98 -15.43
C GLY A 78 -20.99 -38.00 -14.63
N ARG A 79 -20.96 -38.58 -13.42
CA ARG A 79 -22.12 -38.60 -12.50
C ARG A 79 -22.30 -37.32 -11.68
N HIS A 80 -21.35 -36.39 -11.78
CA HIS A 80 -21.34 -35.12 -11.05
C HIS A 80 -21.73 -33.98 -11.98
N ARG A 81 -22.11 -32.84 -11.40
CA ARG A 81 -22.16 -31.56 -12.13
C ARG A 81 -21.05 -30.66 -11.64
N LEU A 82 -20.28 -30.08 -12.56
CA LEU A 82 -19.21 -29.14 -12.25
C LEU A 82 -19.68 -27.72 -12.49
N LYS A 83 -19.46 -26.86 -11.50
CA LYS A 83 -19.43 -25.42 -11.64
C LYS A 83 -17.99 -24.94 -11.49
N TRP A 84 -17.52 -24.17 -12.46
CA TRP A 84 -16.21 -23.52 -12.43
C TRP A 84 -16.40 -22.02 -12.58
N GLU A 85 -15.72 -21.24 -11.76
CA GLU A 85 -15.77 -19.78 -11.82
C GLU A 85 -14.37 -19.17 -11.66
N GLN A 86 -14.01 -18.32 -12.60
CA GLN A 86 -12.81 -17.51 -12.55
C GLN A 86 -13.14 -16.13 -11.97
N HIS A 87 -12.50 -15.79 -10.85
CA HIS A 87 -12.68 -14.51 -10.16
C HIS A 87 -11.57 -13.53 -10.52
N THR A 88 -11.24 -12.57 -9.65
CA THR A 88 -10.10 -11.68 -9.87
C THR A 88 -8.81 -12.30 -9.34
N GLU A 89 -8.83 -12.84 -8.11
CA GLU A 89 -7.62 -13.35 -7.41
C GLU A 89 -7.57 -14.88 -7.27
N PHE A 90 -8.62 -15.60 -7.66
CA PHE A 90 -8.74 -17.05 -7.46
C PHE A 90 -9.70 -17.67 -8.48
N VAL A 91 -9.67 -18.99 -8.57
CA VAL A 91 -10.56 -19.83 -9.36
C VAL A 91 -11.26 -20.83 -8.43
N THR A 92 -12.51 -21.19 -8.73
CA THR A 92 -13.27 -22.13 -7.92
C THR A 92 -13.79 -23.30 -8.74
N TYR A 93 -13.81 -24.48 -8.11
CA TYR A 93 -14.40 -25.70 -8.64
C TYR A 93 -15.43 -26.19 -7.62
N THR A 94 -16.66 -26.40 -8.05
CA THR A 94 -17.74 -26.93 -7.22
C THR A 94 -18.34 -28.15 -7.91
N LEU A 95 -18.20 -29.32 -7.30
CA LEU A 95 -18.83 -30.56 -7.77
C LEU A 95 -20.09 -30.83 -6.99
N PHE A 96 -21.19 -31.05 -7.70
CA PHE A 96 -22.47 -31.45 -7.16
C PHE A 96 -22.69 -32.93 -7.41
N SER A 97 -22.94 -33.70 -6.35
CA SER A 97 -23.25 -35.12 -6.40
C SER A 97 -24.59 -35.40 -5.74
N ASN A 98 -25.46 -36.16 -6.40
CA ASN A 98 -26.69 -36.65 -5.78
C ASN A 98 -26.45 -37.88 -4.88
N ASP A 99 -25.20 -38.34 -4.79
CA ASP A 99 -24.81 -39.43 -3.91
C ASP A 99 -24.65 -38.92 -2.47
N LEU A 100 -25.21 -39.67 -1.54
CA LEU A 100 -25.10 -39.42 -0.10
C LEU A 100 -24.46 -40.63 0.59
N PRO A 101 -23.14 -40.60 0.86
CA PRO A 101 -22.46 -41.68 1.56
C PRO A 101 -23.01 -41.90 2.97
N GLU A 102 -22.94 -43.13 3.48
CA GLU A 102 -23.39 -43.46 4.85
C GLU A 102 -22.50 -42.77 5.90
N ARG A 103 -21.18 -42.80 5.71
CA ARG A 103 -20.23 -42.05 6.54
C ARG A 103 -20.29 -40.57 6.15
N ALA A 104 -20.68 -39.72 7.11
CA ALA A 104 -20.68 -38.28 6.89
C ALA A 104 -19.26 -37.75 6.65
N PHE A 105 -19.13 -36.86 5.65
CA PHE A 105 -17.87 -36.20 5.27
C PHE A 105 -16.72 -37.18 4.99
N ASP A 106 -16.99 -38.29 4.28
CA ASP A 106 -15.98 -39.30 3.95
C ASP A 106 -14.97 -38.88 2.87
N GLY A 107 -15.21 -37.76 2.20
CA GLY A 107 -14.34 -37.21 1.15
C GLY A 107 -14.56 -37.82 -0.25
N SER A 108 -15.42 -38.83 -0.42
CA SER A 108 -15.59 -39.56 -1.68
C SER A 108 -16.00 -38.70 -2.88
N VAL A 109 -16.69 -37.57 -2.64
CA VAL A 109 -17.03 -36.60 -3.70
C VAL A 109 -15.80 -35.91 -4.31
N PHE A 110 -14.68 -35.83 -3.57
CA PHE A 110 -13.43 -35.26 -4.05
C PHE A 110 -12.65 -36.21 -4.96
N ASP A 111 -12.96 -37.51 -4.99
CA ASP A 111 -12.32 -38.49 -5.89
C ASP A 111 -12.56 -38.15 -7.38
N ALA A 112 -13.57 -37.32 -7.66
CA ALA A 112 -13.83 -36.77 -8.99
C ALA A 112 -12.83 -35.67 -9.41
N PHE A 113 -11.92 -35.26 -8.52
CA PHE A 113 -10.72 -34.50 -8.85
C PHE A 113 -9.52 -35.46 -8.83
N PRO A 114 -9.05 -35.95 -9.99
CA PRO A 114 -7.93 -36.88 -10.04
C PRO A 114 -6.68 -36.28 -9.39
N LYS A 115 -5.96 -37.10 -8.61
CA LYS A 115 -4.78 -36.64 -7.87
C LYS A 115 -3.71 -36.03 -8.77
N ASP A 116 -3.42 -36.67 -9.89
CA ASP A 116 -2.45 -36.19 -10.88
C ASP A 116 -2.89 -34.88 -11.54
N TRP A 117 -4.20 -34.64 -11.67
CA TRP A 117 -4.73 -33.35 -12.10
C TRP A 117 -4.52 -32.29 -11.01
N LEU A 118 -4.86 -32.60 -9.75
CA LEU A 118 -4.63 -31.69 -8.61
C LEU A 118 -3.15 -31.31 -8.49
N ASP A 119 -2.24 -32.28 -8.62
CA ASP A 119 -0.78 -32.08 -8.55
C ASP A 119 -0.25 -31.25 -9.72
N SER A 120 -0.99 -31.17 -10.84
CA SER A 120 -0.63 -30.37 -12.02
C SER A 120 -1.08 -28.90 -11.96
N LEU A 121 -1.91 -28.54 -10.97
CA LEU A 121 -2.43 -27.18 -10.83
C LEU A 121 -1.34 -26.19 -10.39
N HIS A 122 -1.31 -25.03 -11.04
CA HIS A 122 -0.29 -24.00 -10.78
C HIS A 122 -0.58 -23.16 -9.51
N GLY A 123 -1.73 -23.35 -8.89
CA GLY A 123 -2.18 -22.61 -7.73
C GLY A 123 -2.18 -23.41 -6.43
N THR A 124 -2.29 -22.70 -5.32
CA THR A 124 -2.46 -23.29 -3.98
C THR A 124 -3.92 -23.26 -3.56
N CYS A 125 -4.37 -24.33 -2.89
CA CYS A 125 -5.69 -24.37 -2.29
C CYS A 125 -5.78 -23.33 -1.16
N ILE A 126 -6.60 -22.29 -1.35
CA ILE A 126 -6.84 -21.29 -0.31
C ILE A 126 -7.94 -21.74 0.65
N THR A 127 -8.97 -22.42 0.14
CA THR A 127 -9.98 -23.09 0.97
C THR A 127 -10.59 -24.27 0.23
N SER A 128 -11.04 -25.26 1.00
CA SER A 128 -11.80 -26.39 0.51
C SER A 128 -12.92 -26.72 1.49
N ALA A 129 -14.10 -27.07 0.98
CA ALA A 129 -15.25 -27.44 1.80
C ALA A 129 -15.96 -28.68 1.26
N SER A 130 -16.28 -29.60 2.17
CA SER A 130 -17.21 -30.71 1.97
C SER A 130 -18.56 -30.31 2.53
N ILE A 131 -19.57 -30.21 1.65
CA ILE A 131 -20.93 -29.84 2.04
C ILE A 131 -21.81 -31.06 1.91
N ARG A 132 -22.43 -31.47 3.03
CA ARG A 132 -23.38 -32.56 3.07
C ARG A 132 -24.80 -31.99 3.15
N LEU A 133 -25.65 -32.42 2.23
CA LEU A 133 -27.06 -32.05 2.20
C LEU A 133 -27.94 -33.23 2.60
N GLU A 134 -28.68 -33.04 3.69
CA GLU A 134 -29.65 -33.98 4.21
C GLU A 134 -31.06 -33.41 4.05
N LYS A 135 -32.06 -34.28 4.13
CA LYS A 135 -33.44 -33.81 4.33
C LYS A 135 -33.62 -33.36 5.78
N MET A 136 -34.38 -32.30 5.98
CA MET A 136 -34.69 -31.82 7.32
C MET A 136 -35.59 -32.82 8.03
N SER A 137 -35.19 -33.21 9.24
CA SER A 137 -35.95 -34.03 10.17
C SER A 137 -36.36 -33.20 11.40
N SER A 138 -36.69 -33.85 12.52
CA SER A 138 -36.87 -33.15 13.79
C SER A 138 -35.62 -32.37 14.22
N ASP A 139 -35.81 -31.35 15.05
CA ASP A 139 -34.71 -30.56 15.62
C ASP A 139 -33.82 -31.41 16.50
N GLU A 140 -34.41 -32.34 17.26
CA GLU A 140 -33.69 -33.26 18.13
C GLU A 140 -32.78 -34.20 17.34
N ASP A 141 -33.25 -34.72 16.21
CA ASP A 141 -32.47 -35.61 15.35
C ASP A 141 -31.36 -34.85 14.62
N THR A 142 -31.69 -33.66 14.10
CA THR A 142 -30.68 -32.74 13.54
C THR A 142 -29.59 -32.44 14.58
N ALA A 143 -29.99 -32.14 15.82
CA ALA A 143 -29.05 -31.85 16.90
C ALA A 143 -28.19 -33.07 17.31
N LYS A 144 -28.68 -34.31 17.15
CA LYS A 144 -27.86 -35.53 17.34
C LYS A 144 -26.77 -35.61 16.29
N LEU A 145 -27.14 -35.52 15.01
CA LEU A 145 -26.19 -35.56 13.89
C LEU A 145 -25.12 -34.46 14.03
N LEU A 146 -25.52 -33.25 14.40
CA LEU A 146 -24.58 -32.15 14.62
C LEU A 146 -23.59 -32.40 15.77
N ARG A 147 -24.01 -33.09 16.84
CA ARG A 147 -23.08 -33.47 17.94
C ARG A 147 -22.08 -34.53 17.49
N ASP A 148 -22.50 -35.44 16.63
CA ASP A 148 -21.64 -36.53 16.14
C ASP A 148 -20.66 -36.03 15.08
N TRP A 149 -21.07 -35.05 14.26
CA TRP A 149 -20.26 -34.58 13.14
C TRP A 149 -19.30 -33.44 13.49
N PHE A 150 -19.65 -32.54 14.40
CA PHE A 150 -18.94 -31.27 14.59
C PHE A 150 -18.34 -31.08 15.97
N VAL A 151 -17.28 -30.25 16.02
CA VAL A 151 -16.64 -29.84 17.28
C VAL A 151 -17.51 -28.78 17.99
N PRO A 152 -18.01 -29.05 19.22
CA PRO A 152 -19.00 -28.18 19.87
C PRO A 152 -18.55 -26.73 20.11
N GLU A 153 -17.26 -26.49 20.34
CA GLU A 153 -16.70 -25.19 20.76
C GLU A 153 -16.78 -24.10 19.69
N SER A 154 -16.82 -24.50 18.42
CA SER A 154 -16.84 -23.59 17.26
C SER A 154 -18.05 -23.81 16.35
N LEU A 155 -18.99 -24.67 16.75
CA LEU A 155 -20.19 -24.99 15.98
C LEU A 155 -21.16 -23.79 15.92
N ALA A 156 -21.34 -23.27 14.71
CA ALA A 156 -22.40 -22.34 14.36
C ALA A 156 -23.55 -23.09 13.68
N VAL A 157 -24.78 -22.80 14.08
CA VAL A 157 -25.99 -23.41 13.52
C VAL A 157 -27.08 -22.35 13.38
N SER A 158 -27.75 -22.32 12.23
CA SER A 158 -28.86 -21.38 12.01
C SER A 158 -29.91 -21.97 11.08
N ARG A 159 -31.17 -21.65 11.37
CA ARG A 159 -32.23 -21.73 10.37
C ARG A 159 -32.05 -20.57 9.41
N VAL A 160 -32.20 -20.80 8.11
CA VAL A 160 -31.98 -19.77 7.09
C VAL A 160 -33.16 -19.66 6.16
N LEU A 161 -33.36 -18.45 5.63
CA LEU A 161 -34.31 -18.17 4.57
C LEU A 161 -35.74 -18.65 4.88
N ASP A 162 -36.31 -18.18 6.00
CA ASP A 162 -37.69 -18.52 6.42
C ASP A 162 -37.87 -20.03 6.61
N ASN A 163 -36.96 -20.65 7.37
CA ASN A 163 -36.93 -22.09 7.64
C ASN A 163 -36.77 -23.02 6.41
N ALA A 164 -36.24 -22.51 5.30
CA ALA A 164 -35.95 -23.33 4.12
C ALA A 164 -34.86 -24.38 4.37
N ALA A 165 -33.91 -24.09 5.27
CA ALA A 165 -32.90 -25.05 5.69
C ALA A 165 -32.36 -24.74 7.10
N ILE A 166 -31.75 -25.74 7.73
CA ILE A 166 -30.81 -25.56 8.85
C ILE A 166 -29.40 -25.72 8.28
N VAL A 167 -28.53 -24.75 8.50
CA VAL A 167 -27.12 -24.81 8.09
C VAL A 167 -26.23 -24.88 9.32
N ALA A 168 -25.14 -25.65 9.24
CA ALA A 168 -24.18 -25.79 10.32
C ALA A 168 -22.75 -25.93 9.81
N ALA A 169 -21.80 -25.34 10.55
CA ALA A 169 -20.37 -25.49 10.33
C ALA A 169 -19.61 -25.25 11.64
N ASP A 170 -18.47 -25.92 11.84
CA ASP A 170 -17.57 -25.66 12.97
C ASP A 170 -16.34 -24.81 12.59
N PHE A 171 -16.22 -24.44 11.32
CA PHE A 171 -15.10 -23.67 10.75
C PHE A 171 -13.71 -24.31 10.98
N ARG A 172 -13.66 -25.64 11.14
CA ARG A 172 -12.43 -26.41 11.27
C ARG A 172 -12.15 -27.19 10.00
N ILE A 173 -10.87 -27.29 9.67
CA ILE A 173 -10.37 -28.23 8.67
C ILE A 173 -10.37 -29.61 9.33
N ASP A 174 -11.02 -30.57 8.69
CA ASP A 174 -11.05 -31.96 9.13
C ASP A 174 -9.74 -32.70 8.84
N GLU A 175 -9.70 -33.99 9.18
CA GLU A 175 -8.51 -34.84 8.99
C GLU A 175 -8.16 -35.08 7.51
N ILE A 176 -9.12 -34.87 6.60
CA ILE A 176 -8.95 -35.07 5.16
C ILE A 176 -8.56 -33.75 4.47
N GLY A 177 -8.62 -32.62 5.19
CA GLY A 177 -8.18 -31.31 4.70
C GLY A 177 -9.32 -30.40 4.25
N HIS A 178 -10.57 -30.70 4.61
CA HIS A 178 -11.75 -29.97 4.16
C HIS A 178 -12.50 -29.32 5.33
N GLN A 179 -13.05 -28.12 5.10
CA GLN A 179 -14.07 -27.55 5.97
C GLN A 179 -15.35 -28.36 5.84
N ARG A 180 -16.07 -28.58 6.94
CA ARG A 180 -17.32 -29.34 6.92
C ARG A 180 -18.51 -28.41 7.06
N ILE A 181 -19.50 -28.58 6.19
CA ILE A 181 -20.75 -27.83 6.24
C ILE A 181 -21.91 -28.80 6.08
N ALA A 182 -22.86 -28.78 7.01
CA ALA A 182 -24.10 -29.55 6.90
C ALA A 182 -25.26 -28.62 6.54
N VAL A 183 -26.13 -29.08 5.64
CA VAL A 183 -27.36 -28.39 5.25
C VAL A 183 -28.52 -29.38 5.32
N PHE A 184 -29.49 -29.11 6.19
CA PHE A 184 -30.71 -29.90 6.31
C PHE A 184 -31.83 -29.13 5.62
N VAL A 185 -32.32 -29.64 4.50
CA VAL A 185 -33.23 -28.94 3.59
C VAL A 185 -34.68 -29.33 3.88
N ASP A 186 -35.56 -28.34 4.05
CA ASP A 186 -37.00 -28.58 4.18
C ASP A 186 -37.58 -29.12 2.86
N ASP A 187 -38.50 -30.09 2.94
CA ASP A 187 -39.07 -30.78 1.78
C ASP A 187 -39.81 -29.83 0.80
N THR A 188 -40.25 -28.65 1.25
CA THR A 188 -40.91 -27.64 0.41
C THR A 188 -39.92 -26.71 -0.32
N THR A 189 -38.63 -26.81 0.01
CA THR A 189 -37.59 -25.93 -0.54
C THR A 189 -37.20 -26.34 -1.95
N GLY A 190 -37.54 -25.51 -2.94
CA GLY A 190 -37.20 -25.78 -4.34
C GLY A 190 -35.69 -25.76 -4.64
N ASP A 191 -35.27 -26.55 -5.62
CA ASP A 191 -33.86 -26.83 -5.96
C ASP A 191 -32.99 -25.59 -6.23
N ARG A 192 -33.56 -24.53 -6.82
CA ARG A 192 -32.86 -23.25 -7.03
C ARG A 192 -32.62 -22.47 -5.74
N ARG A 193 -33.47 -22.65 -4.72
CA ARG A 193 -33.25 -22.06 -3.39
C ARG A 193 -32.14 -22.81 -2.67
N VAL A 194 -32.11 -24.14 -2.77
CA VAL A 194 -31.01 -24.97 -2.24
C VAL A 194 -29.68 -24.58 -2.89
N GLY A 195 -29.61 -24.50 -4.22
CA GLY A 195 -28.38 -24.09 -4.90
C GLY A 195 -27.90 -22.68 -4.55
N ARG A 196 -28.82 -21.74 -4.27
CA ARG A 196 -28.46 -20.42 -3.72
C ARG A 196 -27.90 -20.50 -2.31
N ILE A 197 -28.41 -21.39 -1.46
CA ILE A 197 -27.85 -21.63 -0.11
C ILE A 197 -26.43 -22.17 -0.24
N ILE A 198 -26.22 -23.21 -1.06
CA ILE A 198 -24.89 -23.80 -1.29
C ILE A 198 -23.90 -22.74 -1.78
N GLN A 199 -24.26 -22.00 -2.83
CA GLN A 199 -23.41 -20.95 -3.38
C GLN A 199 -23.00 -19.92 -2.31
N ARG A 200 -23.96 -19.48 -1.48
CA ARG A 200 -23.68 -18.52 -0.41
C ARG A 200 -22.75 -19.09 0.65
N LEU A 201 -22.89 -20.35 1.00
CA LEU A 201 -21.99 -21.02 1.96
C LEU A 201 -20.57 -21.12 1.40
N CYS A 202 -20.41 -21.48 0.12
CA CYS A 202 -19.11 -21.46 -0.56
C CYS A 202 -18.51 -20.04 -0.59
N GLU A 203 -19.32 -19.03 -0.89
CA GLU A 203 -18.89 -17.63 -0.91
C GLU A 203 -18.49 -17.13 0.49
N ILE A 204 -19.25 -17.47 1.53
CA ILE A 204 -18.90 -17.16 2.93
C ILE A 204 -17.54 -17.76 3.27
N GLU A 205 -17.32 -19.04 2.94
CA GLU A 205 -16.06 -19.71 3.23
C GLU A 205 -14.88 -19.06 2.50
N THR A 206 -15.03 -18.80 1.20
CA THR A 206 -13.96 -18.21 0.39
C THR A 206 -13.67 -16.77 0.78
N TYR A 207 -14.69 -15.92 0.96
CA TYR A 207 -14.46 -14.52 1.28
C TYR A 207 -13.97 -14.32 2.70
N LYS A 208 -14.38 -15.16 3.66
CA LYS A 208 -13.76 -15.24 5.00
C LYS A 208 -12.27 -15.53 4.90
N THR A 209 -11.88 -16.51 4.09
CA THR A 209 -10.46 -16.90 4.01
C THR A 209 -9.62 -15.88 3.22
N MET A 210 -10.16 -15.35 2.12
CA MET A 210 -9.50 -14.33 1.30
C MET A 210 -9.27 -13.02 2.04
N SER A 211 -10.21 -12.57 2.87
CA SER A 211 -10.02 -11.36 3.69
C SER A 211 -8.99 -11.58 4.80
N MET A 212 -8.89 -12.79 5.36
CA MET A 212 -7.89 -13.12 6.37
C MET A 212 -6.44 -13.05 5.87
N LEU A 213 -6.21 -13.05 4.54
CA LEU A 213 -4.90 -12.75 3.97
C LEU A 213 -4.40 -11.34 4.34
N GLY A 214 -5.31 -10.36 4.48
CA GLY A 214 -4.97 -9.03 4.99
C GLY A 214 -4.49 -9.05 6.43
N PHE A 215 -5.08 -9.91 7.27
CA PHE A 215 -4.65 -10.08 8.65
C PHE A 215 -3.23 -10.68 8.74
N SER A 216 -2.94 -11.69 7.91
CA SER A 216 -1.59 -12.26 7.81
C SER A 216 -0.57 -11.18 7.41
N ARG A 217 -0.88 -10.38 6.38
CA ARG A 217 -0.03 -9.26 5.94
C ARG A 217 0.16 -8.22 7.04
N ALA A 218 -0.91 -7.84 7.74
CA ALA A 218 -0.84 -6.89 8.86
C ALA A 218 0.08 -7.39 9.98
N ARG A 219 -0.05 -8.65 10.41
CA ARG A 219 0.83 -9.23 11.43
C ARG A 219 2.29 -9.27 11.00
N ALA A 220 2.57 -9.57 9.74
CA ALA A 220 3.94 -9.61 9.22
C ALA A 220 4.61 -8.22 9.22
N MET A 221 3.83 -7.15 9.00
CA MET A 221 4.33 -5.78 8.93
C MET A 221 4.53 -5.14 10.31
N GLN A 222 3.78 -5.56 11.32
CA GLN A 222 3.78 -4.96 12.67
C GLN A 222 5.18 -4.79 13.30
N PRO A 223 6.07 -5.81 13.30
CA PRO A 223 7.41 -5.65 13.88
C PRO A 223 8.24 -4.58 13.19
N ARG A 224 8.19 -4.52 11.84
CA ARG A 224 8.97 -3.53 11.09
C ARG A 224 8.41 -2.12 11.29
N MET A 225 7.09 -1.98 11.28
CA MET A 225 6.44 -0.71 11.62
C MET A 225 6.83 -0.24 13.03
N GLY A 226 6.88 -1.14 14.02
CA GLY A 226 7.33 -0.79 15.37
C GLY A 226 8.76 -0.26 15.41
N LYS A 227 9.69 -0.86 14.63
CA LYS A 227 11.07 -0.36 14.51
C LYS A 227 11.13 1.02 13.85
N ILE A 228 10.43 1.21 12.74
CA ILE A 228 10.41 2.50 12.04
C ILE A 228 9.82 3.60 12.93
N ASP A 229 8.78 3.30 13.72
CA ASP A 229 8.17 4.26 14.64
C ASP A 229 9.19 4.73 15.70
N GLY A 230 9.96 3.81 16.27
CA GLY A 230 11.05 4.14 17.20
C GLY A 230 12.18 4.94 16.54
N GLU A 231 12.66 4.49 15.37
CA GLU A 231 13.70 5.19 14.59
C GLU A 231 13.26 6.63 14.23
N LEU A 232 11.98 6.82 13.87
CA LEU A 232 11.40 8.12 13.56
C LEU A 232 11.34 9.03 14.80
N SER A 233 10.93 8.50 15.96
CA SER A 233 10.93 9.22 17.24
C SER A 233 12.34 9.65 17.66
N ASP A 234 13.33 8.77 17.52
CA ASP A 234 14.72 9.06 17.87
C ASP A 234 15.32 10.15 16.96
N LEU A 235 15.03 10.10 15.66
CA LEU A 235 15.48 11.14 14.73
C LEU A 235 14.83 12.50 15.02
N MET A 236 13.56 12.52 15.42
CA MET A 236 12.89 13.75 15.82
C MET A 236 13.54 14.38 17.06
N LEU A 237 13.92 13.58 18.07
CA LEU A 237 14.63 14.07 19.25
C LEU A 237 16.01 14.63 18.88
N LYS A 238 16.77 13.91 18.06
CA LYS A 238 18.10 14.37 17.60
C LYS A 238 18.03 15.66 16.79
N MET A 239 16.97 15.84 16.01
CA MET A 239 16.71 17.09 15.28
C MET A 239 16.49 18.28 16.23
N SER A 240 15.84 18.07 17.38
CA SER A 240 15.62 19.09 18.40
C SER A 240 16.90 19.42 19.18
N ASP A 241 17.72 18.42 19.50
CA ASP A 241 18.90 18.60 20.36
C ASP A 241 20.17 19.06 19.61
N ASN A 242 20.12 19.28 18.29
CA ASN A 242 21.28 19.63 17.44
C ASN A 242 22.47 18.68 17.58
N THR A 243 22.22 17.41 17.91
CA THR A 243 23.28 16.44 18.23
C THR A 243 23.95 15.82 16.99
N LEU A 244 23.29 15.89 15.83
CA LEU A 244 23.83 15.41 14.54
C LEU A 244 23.80 16.50 13.47
N PRO A 245 24.70 16.42 12.46
CA PRO A 245 24.60 17.24 11.26
C PRO A 245 23.22 17.11 10.61
N ALA A 246 22.65 18.23 10.18
CA ALA A 246 21.31 18.26 9.61
C ALA A 246 21.19 17.41 8.32
N ASP A 247 22.25 17.36 7.51
CA ASP A 247 22.31 16.54 6.29
C ASP A 247 22.26 15.03 6.58
N GLU A 248 22.93 14.55 7.64
CA GLU A 248 22.88 13.13 8.03
C GLU A 248 21.50 12.75 8.55
N THR A 249 20.90 13.63 9.36
CA THR A 249 19.53 13.46 9.86
C THR A 249 18.53 13.40 8.71
N LEU A 250 18.73 14.23 7.67
CA LEU A 250 17.85 14.30 6.49
C LEU A 250 17.89 13.02 5.67
N ASN A 251 19.08 12.49 5.42
CA ASN A 251 19.24 11.22 4.72
C ASN A 251 18.57 10.06 5.46
N ALA A 252 18.68 10.03 6.79
CA ALA A 252 18.01 9.03 7.62
C ALA A 252 16.48 9.14 7.53
N PHE A 253 15.91 10.35 7.56
CA PHE A 253 14.47 10.57 7.36
C PHE A 253 14.01 10.12 5.98
N LEU A 254 14.71 10.52 4.91
CA LEU A 254 14.34 10.14 3.54
C LEU A 254 14.31 8.62 3.36
N LYS A 255 15.27 7.91 3.97
CA LYS A 255 15.30 6.45 3.94
C LYS A 255 14.08 5.83 4.63
N LEU A 256 13.71 6.32 5.82
CA LEU A 256 12.53 5.83 6.54
C LEU A 256 11.22 6.16 5.82
N SER A 257 11.11 7.35 5.26
CA SER A 257 9.95 7.76 4.46
C SER A 257 9.80 6.88 3.22
N ALA A 258 10.88 6.64 2.48
CA ALA A 258 10.87 5.74 1.32
C ALA A 258 10.46 4.32 1.70
N GLU A 259 10.89 3.84 2.86
CA GLU A 259 10.49 2.53 3.36
C GLU A 259 9.01 2.46 3.77
N LEU A 260 8.48 3.49 4.43
CA LEU A 260 7.05 3.58 4.76
C LEU A 260 6.18 3.65 3.51
N GLU A 261 6.59 4.42 2.51
CA GLU A 261 5.92 4.46 1.20
C GLU A 261 5.95 3.10 0.51
N SER A 262 7.09 2.39 0.56
CA SER A 262 7.19 1.05 0.01
C SER A 262 6.25 0.07 0.72
N LEU A 263 6.21 0.09 2.06
CA LEU A 263 5.30 -0.74 2.85
C LEU A 263 3.83 -0.41 2.56
N SER A 264 3.50 0.88 2.40
CA SER A 264 2.16 1.36 2.04
C SER A 264 1.76 0.85 0.65
N ALA A 265 2.57 1.11 -0.37
CA ALA A 265 2.30 0.70 -1.75
C ALA A 265 2.15 -0.82 -1.88
N GLN A 266 3.02 -1.61 -1.23
CA GLN A 266 2.96 -3.07 -1.27
C GLN A 266 1.74 -3.66 -0.55
N SER A 267 1.15 -2.95 0.41
CA SER A 267 0.01 -3.44 1.20
C SER A 267 -1.33 -2.89 0.75
N ALA A 268 -1.36 -1.77 0.02
CA ALA A 268 -2.57 -1.08 -0.42
C ALA A 268 -3.57 -2.01 -1.12
N PHE A 269 -3.11 -2.78 -2.12
CA PHE A 269 -3.98 -3.72 -2.82
C PHE A 269 -4.58 -4.77 -1.87
N ARG A 270 -3.75 -5.38 -1.02
CA ARG A 270 -4.20 -6.44 -0.11
C ARG A 270 -5.19 -5.92 0.93
N PHE A 271 -4.97 -4.73 1.49
CA PHE A 271 -5.92 -4.12 2.43
C PHE A 271 -7.22 -3.72 1.73
N GLY A 272 -7.15 -3.11 0.54
CA GLY A 272 -8.33 -2.83 -0.27
C GLY A 272 -9.17 -4.07 -0.58
N ALA A 273 -8.51 -5.15 -1.04
CA ALA A 273 -9.16 -6.44 -1.29
C ALA A 273 -9.77 -7.04 -0.01
N THR A 274 -9.07 -6.93 1.12
CA THR A 274 -9.56 -7.41 2.42
C THR A 274 -10.88 -6.76 2.82
N TRP A 275 -10.99 -5.44 2.66
CA TRP A 275 -12.23 -4.70 2.94
C TRP A 275 -13.36 -5.07 1.98
N ALA A 276 -13.05 -5.23 0.69
CA ALA A 276 -14.03 -5.67 -0.30
C ALA A 276 -14.58 -7.08 0.03
N TYR A 277 -13.69 -8.02 0.35
CA TYR A 277 -14.10 -9.38 0.73
C TYR A 277 -14.84 -9.43 2.07
N GLN A 278 -14.45 -8.63 3.07
CA GLN A 278 -15.23 -8.52 4.30
C GLN A 278 -16.64 -8.00 4.03
N ALA A 279 -16.80 -6.98 3.19
CA ALA A 279 -18.10 -6.44 2.85
C ALA A 279 -18.99 -7.50 2.17
N ILE A 280 -18.42 -8.28 1.23
CA ILE A 280 -19.16 -9.37 0.57
C ILE A 280 -19.53 -10.45 1.58
N LEU A 281 -18.61 -10.88 2.44
CA LEU A 281 -18.86 -11.86 3.49
C LEU A 281 -20.06 -11.45 4.36
N ASN A 282 -20.05 -10.21 4.87
CA ASN A 282 -21.11 -9.68 5.72
C ASN A 282 -22.46 -9.66 4.99
N GLN A 283 -22.46 -9.20 3.73
CA GLN A 283 -23.67 -9.24 2.89
C GLN A 283 -24.19 -10.67 2.70
N ARG A 284 -23.31 -11.66 2.49
CA ARG A 284 -23.72 -13.07 2.30
C ARG A 284 -24.33 -13.67 3.55
N ILE A 285 -23.78 -13.35 4.71
CA ILE A 285 -24.35 -13.76 6.01
C ILE A 285 -25.70 -13.07 6.23
N GLU A 286 -25.80 -11.76 5.99
CA GLU A 286 -27.04 -11.01 6.16
C GLU A 286 -28.19 -11.59 5.31
N VAL A 287 -27.94 -11.88 4.04
CA VAL A 287 -28.98 -12.40 3.15
C VAL A 287 -29.35 -13.86 3.43
N LEU A 288 -28.61 -14.59 4.28
CA LEU A 288 -29.07 -15.89 4.78
C LEU A 288 -30.32 -15.73 5.66
N ARG A 289 -30.55 -14.53 6.24
CA ARG A 289 -31.67 -14.25 7.14
C ARG A 289 -31.72 -15.29 8.26
N GLU A 290 -30.62 -15.34 9.02
CA GLU A 290 -30.40 -16.34 10.07
C GLU A 290 -31.41 -16.21 11.21
N GLU A 291 -31.96 -17.33 11.63
CA GLU A 291 -32.75 -17.50 12.84
C GLU A 291 -32.09 -18.54 13.74
N ARG A 292 -32.28 -18.39 15.05
CA ARG A 292 -31.63 -19.25 16.05
C ARG A 292 -32.16 -20.68 15.96
N PHE A 293 -31.24 -21.64 15.86
CA PHE A 293 -31.55 -23.06 16.00
C PHE A 293 -31.25 -23.52 17.43
N MET A 294 -32.26 -23.84 18.23
CA MET A 294 -32.13 -24.34 19.61
C MET A 294 -31.15 -23.54 20.49
N GLY A 295 -31.12 -22.21 20.35
CA GLY A 295 -30.22 -21.33 21.10
C GLY A 295 -28.73 -21.43 20.72
N ARG A 296 -28.38 -22.12 19.63
CA ARG A 296 -27.01 -22.17 19.09
C ARG A 296 -26.58 -20.81 18.53
N GLN A 297 -25.26 -20.62 18.52
CA GLN A 297 -24.61 -19.46 17.91
C GLN A 297 -24.86 -19.46 16.40
N SER A 298 -25.14 -18.31 15.81
CA SER A 298 -25.27 -18.16 14.35
C SER A 298 -23.92 -17.96 13.63
N PHE A 299 -23.91 -18.00 12.30
CA PHE A 299 -22.71 -17.68 11.53
C PHE A 299 -22.32 -16.21 11.75
N TYR A 300 -23.29 -15.29 11.79
CA TYR A 300 -23.05 -13.89 12.15
C TYR A 300 -22.38 -13.74 13.52
N GLU A 301 -22.93 -14.37 14.56
CA GLU A 301 -22.37 -14.31 15.91
C GLU A 301 -20.98 -14.96 15.99
N PHE A 302 -20.72 -16.02 15.21
CA PHE A 302 -19.40 -16.62 15.08
C PHE A 302 -18.41 -15.62 14.47
N MET A 303 -18.76 -15.00 13.34
CA MET A 303 -17.90 -14.03 12.66
C MET A 303 -17.60 -12.81 13.54
N MET A 304 -18.62 -12.25 14.21
CA MET A 304 -18.42 -11.12 15.13
C MET A 304 -17.40 -11.40 16.22
N ARG A 305 -17.37 -12.64 16.74
CA ARG A 305 -16.48 -13.01 17.85
C ARG A 305 -15.10 -13.48 17.40
N ARG A 306 -15.01 -14.21 16.28
CA ARG A 306 -13.79 -14.93 15.87
C ARG A 306 -13.10 -14.32 14.66
N TYR A 307 -13.82 -13.62 13.80
CA TYR A 307 -13.31 -13.06 12.55
C TYR A 307 -13.12 -11.53 12.64
N ASP A 308 -14.12 -10.79 13.12
CA ASP A 308 -14.05 -9.32 13.18
C ASP A 308 -12.85 -8.75 13.95
N PRO A 309 -12.35 -9.36 15.06
CA PRO A 309 -11.14 -8.88 15.71
C PRO A 309 -9.90 -8.87 14.78
N ALA A 310 -9.79 -9.83 13.86
CA ALA A 310 -8.72 -9.86 12.87
C ALA A 310 -8.86 -8.69 11.89
N MET A 311 -10.07 -8.41 11.43
CA MET A 311 -10.34 -7.25 10.55
C MET A 311 -10.04 -5.93 11.26
N ARG A 312 -10.40 -5.76 12.54
CA ARG A 312 -10.02 -4.58 13.33
C ARG A 312 -8.50 -4.41 13.42
N THR A 313 -7.75 -5.52 13.51
CA THR A 313 -6.28 -5.48 13.48
C THR A 313 -5.76 -4.96 12.14
N VAL A 314 -6.33 -5.43 11.02
CA VAL A 314 -6.01 -4.91 9.68
C VAL A 314 -6.28 -3.41 9.64
N LYS A 315 -7.44 -2.94 10.12
CA LYS A 315 -7.77 -1.51 10.15
C LYS A 315 -6.76 -0.69 10.94
N SER A 316 -6.48 -1.13 12.18
CA SER A 316 -5.54 -0.42 13.04
C SER A 316 -4.14 -0.34 12.42
N THR A 317 -3.71 -1.39 11.71
CA THR A 317 -2.40 -1.45 11.06
C THR A 317 -2.36 -0.50 9.85
N GLU A 318 -3.38 -0.52 9.01
CA GLU A 318 -3.54 0.42 7.88
C GLU A 318 -3.53 1.88 8.36
N THR A 319 -4.34 2.21 9.37
CA THR A 319 -4.40 3.56 9.95
C THR A 319 -3.06 3.98 10.57
N ARG A 320 -2.38 3.07 11.29
CA ARG A 320 -1.08 3.35 11.87
C ARG A 320 -0.02 3.60 10.79
N LEU A 321 -0.01 2.81 9.72
CA LEU A 321 0.92 2.98 8.62
C LEU A 321 0.76 4.34 7.94
N ALA A 322 -0.48 4.74 7.66
CA ALA A 322 -0.79 6.05 7.09
C ALA A 322 -0.35 7.20 8.02
N ALA A 323 -0.64 7.10 9.32
CA ALA A 323 -0.23 8.10 10.30
C ALA A 323 1.31 8.21 10.44
N MET A 324 2.03 7.11 10.34
CA MET A 324 3.49 7.10 10.35
C MET A 324 4.09 7.76 9.10
N ALA A 325 3.57 7.44 7.91
CA ALA A 325 4.01 8.05 6.66
C ALA A 325 3.81 9.57 6.67
N ASP A 326 2.63 10.00 7.09
CA ASP A 326 2.27 11.42 7.25
C ASP A 326 3.15 12.14 8.30
N ARG A 327 3.47 11.48 9.42
CA ARG A 327 4.43 12.01 10.40
C ARG A 327 5.84 12.14 9.81
N ALA A 328 6.29 11.16 9.04
CA ALA A 328 7.62 11.16 8.41
C ALA A 328 7.73 12.25 7.33
N MET A 329 6.68 12.48 6.54
CA MET A 329 6.61 13.58 5.58
C MET A 329 6.74 14.94 6.26
N ARG A 330 5.94 15.21 7.29
CA ARG A 330 6.02 16.48 8.06
C ARG A 330 7.39 16.69 8.69
N ALA A 331 7.97 15.64 9.27
CA ALA A 331 9.30 15.73 9.86
C ALA A 331 10.37 16.09 8.81
N GLY A 332 10.28 15.48 7.61
CA GLY A 332 11.15 15.82 6.48
C GLY A 332 11.01 17.27 6.02
N GLU A 333 9.79 17.81 5.97
CA GLU A 333 9.54 19.21 5.61
C GLU A 333 10.13 20.20 6.63
N LEU A 334 9.98 19.91 7.93
CA LEU A 334 10.57 20.72 9.00
C LEU A 334 12.09 20.72 8.93
N LEU A 335 12.69 19.55 8.70
CA LEU A 335 14.14 19.42 8.59
C LEU A 335 14.68 20.17 7.37
N ARG A 336 13.99 20.08 6.22
CA ARG A 336 14.34 20.87 5.03
C ARG A 336 14.34 22.37 5.34
N THR A 337 13.29 22.85 6.00
CA THR A 337 13.17 24.25 6.42
C THR A 337 14.32 24.66 7.34
N LYS A 338 14.71 23.80 8.29
CA LYS A 338 15.83 24.07 9.20
C LYS A 338 17.16 24.16 8.45
N VAL A 339 17.43 23.21 7.54
CA VAL A 339 18.64 23.22 6.69
C VAL A 339 18.72 24.48 5.85
N ASP A 340 17.60 24.91 5.26
CA ASP A 340 17.55 26.13 4.45
C ASP A 340 17.87 27.39 5.29
N VAL A 341 17.36 27.46 6.53
CA VAL A 341 17.66 28.54 7.48
C VAL A 341 19.14 28.53 7.90
N GLU A 342 19.70 27.36 8.23
CA GLU A 342 21.13 27.23 8.58
C GLU A 342 22.04 27.63 7.42
N ARG A 343 21.74 27.21 6.19
CA ARG A 343 22.48 27.61 4.99
C ARG A 343 22.38 29.12 4.74
N SER A 344 21.21 29.72 4.94
CA SER A 344 21.03 31.17 4.82
C SER A 344 21.87 31.94 5.85
N ALA A 345 21.89 31.47 7.11
CA ALA A 345 22.72 32.06 8.16
C ALA A 345 24.22 31.94 7.86
N GLN A 346 24.68 30.80 7.32
CA GLN A 346 26.07 30.62 6.86
C GLN A 346 26.42 31.58 5.72
N ASN A 347 25.55 31.70 4.71
CA ASN A 347 25.76 32.64 3.59
C ASN A 347 25.85 34.09 4.08
N GLN A 348 24.99 34.49 5.02
CA GLN A 348 25.03 35.83 5.62
C GLN A 348 26.35 36.08 6.39
N ALA A 349 26.84 35.08 7.12
CA ALA A 349 28.13 35.17 7.82
C ALA A 349 29.32 35.31 6.84
N VAL A 350 29.28 34.58 5.72
CA VAL A 350 30.29 34.68 4.66
C VAL A 350 30.30 36.08 4.06
N LEU A 351 29.12 36.61 3.68
CA LEU A 351 28.98 37.98 3.15
C LEU A 351 29.49 39.02 4.13
N LYS A 352 29.13 38.91 5.41
CA LYS A 352 29.64 39.81 6.46
C LYS A 352 31.17 39.78 6.57
N SER A 353 31.77 38.59 6.54
CA SER A 353 33.24 38.46 6.56
C SER A 353 33.92 39.02 5.30
N MET A 354 33.19 39.08 4.18
CA MET A 354 33.65 39.64 2.93
C MET A 354 33.59 41.17 2.98
N ASP A 355 32.49 41.73 3.49
CA ASP A 355 32.34 43.18 3.72
C ASP A 355 33.42 43.71 4.67
N GLU A 356 33.66 43.01 5.79
CA GLU A 356 34.73 43.38 6.74
C GLU A 356 36.12 43.36 6.10
N ARG A 357 36.40 42.38 5.23
CA ARG A 357 37.66 42.28 4.48
C ARG A 357 37.78 43.39 3.43
N ALA A 358 36.70 43.70 2.72
CA ALA A 358 36.66 44.79 1.76
C ALA A 358 36.89 46.15 2.44
N ASP A 359 36.25 46.39 3.58
CA ASP A 359 36.45 47.60 4.40
C ASP A 359 37.90 47.73 4.89
N LEU A 360 38.51 46.63 5.32
CA LEU A 360 39.92 46.64 5.73
C LEU A 360 40.84 46.94 4.55
N GLN A 361 40.59 46.35 3.38
CA GLN A 361 41.32 46.65 2.14
C GLN A 361 41.19 48.12 1.74
N LEU A 362 39.98 48.69 1.83
CA LEU A 362 39.75 50.11 1.56
C LEU A 362 40.54 51.01 2.52
N ARG A 363 40.61 50.67 3.81
CA ARG A 363 41.39 51.44 4.80
C ARG A 363 42.89 51.35 4.54
N LEU A 364 43.40 50.15 4.23
CA LEU A 364 44.81 49.93 3.86
C LEU A 364 45.18 50.70 2.60
N GLN A 365 44.31 50.68 1.59
CA GLN A 365 44.50 51.45 0.37
C GLN A 365 44.54 52.95 0.66
N LYS A 366 43.59 53.48 1.44
CA LYS A 366 43.57 54.90 1.87
C LYS A 366 44.82 55.30 2.66
N THR A 367 45.40 54.40 3.45
CA THR A 367 46.65 54.67 4.19
C THR A 367 47.87 54.69 3.27
N VAL A 368 47.97 53.77 2.30
CA VAL A 368 49.02 53.79 1.27
C VAL A 368 48.90 55.02 0.38
N GLU A 369 47.69 55.40 0.00
CA GLU A 369 47.42 56.63 -0.74
C GLU A 369 47.84 57.89 0.04
N GLY A 370 47.53 57.97 1.34
CA GLY A 370 48.00 59.06 2.20
C GLY A 370 49.53 59.17 2.26
N LEU A 371 50.22 58.03 2.33
CA LEU A 371 51.69 57.97 2.29
C LEU A 371 52.25 58.37 0.90
N SER A 372 51.52 58.05 -0.18
CA SER A 372 51.92 58.39 -1.55
C SER A 372 52.02 59.90 -1.77
N VAL A 373 51.22 60.71 -1.07
CA VAL A 373 51.31 62.18 -1.13
C VAL A 373 52.71 62.64 -0.73
N VAL A 374 53.30 62.04 0.32
CA VAL A 374 54.65 62.36 0.79
C VAL A 374 55.70 61.96 -0.26
N ALA A 375 55.61 60.73 -0.77
CA ALA A 375 56.55 60.23 -1.77
C ALA A 375 56.50 61.03 -3.08
N ILE A 376 55.30 61.28 -3.62
CA ILE A 376 55.09 62.06 -4.84
C ILE A 376 55.54 63.50 -4.64
N SER A 377 55.24 64.11 -3.49
CA SER A 377 55.66 65.48 -3.19
C SER A 377 57.17 65.62 -3.14
N TYR A 378 57.89 64.65 -2.57
CA TYR A 378 59.36 64.66 -2.54
C TYR A 378 59.96 64.66 -3.96
N TYR A 379 59.46 63.79 -4.83
CA TYR A 379 59.90 63.75 -6.24
C TYR A 379 59.49 65.01 -7.01
N ALA A 380 58.26 65.52 -6.81
CA ALA A 380 57.76 66.71 -7.47
C ALA A 380 58.56 67.97 -7.07
N VAL A 381 58.86 68.15 -5.78
CA VAL A 381 59.69 69.25 -5.28
C VAL A 381 61.09 69.19 -5.89
N SER A 382 61.68 67.98 -5.98
CA SER A 382 62.99 67.80 -6.61
C SER A 382 62.97 68.17 -8.10
N LEU A 383 61.94 67.74 -8.84
CA LEU A 383 61.80 68.03 -10.27
C LEU A 383 61.57 69.52 -10.56
N VAL A 384 60.69 70.17 -9.80
CA VAL A 384 60.46 71.62 -9.90
C VAL A 384 61.71 72.38 -9.45
N GLY A 385 62.40 71.91 -8.40
CA GLY A 385 63.68 72.46 -7.97
C GLY A 385 64.70 72.49 -9.12
N TYR A 386 64.90 71.37 -9.83
CA TYR A 386 65.80 71.31 -10.97
C TYR A 386 65.41 72.26 -12.12
N LEU A 387 64.11 72.46 -12.35
CA LEU A 387 63.62 73.39 -13.37
C LEU A 387 63.86 74.87 -13.02
N VAL A 388 63.76 75.22 -11.73
CA VAL A 388 63.83 76.63 -11.28
C VAL A 388 65.23 77.01 -10.77
N TYR A 389 66.13 76.06 -10.51
CA TYR A 389 67.53 76.36 -10.13
C TYR A 389 68.27 77.30 -11.09
N PRO A 390 68.13 77.23 -12.43
CA PRO A 390 68.76 78.19 -13.34
C PRO A 390 68.28 79.63 -13.14
N LEU A 391 67.06 79.82 -12.62
CA LEU A 391 66.52 81.14 -12.24
C LEU A 391 67.02 81.60 -10.86
N ALA A 392 67.54 80.72 -10.01
CA ALA A 392 68.08 81.09 -8.71
C ALA A 392 69.31 82.01 -8.86
N ASP A 393 70.15 81.68 -9.84
CA ASP A 393 71.39 82.39 -10.15
C ASP A 393 71.11 83.78 -10.76
N THR A 394 69.93 83.99 -11.35
CA THR A 394 69.53 85.30 -11.93
C THR A 394 68.83 86.22 -10.95
N ILE A 395 68.22 85.68 -9.88
CA ILE A 395 67.44 86.44 -8.88
C ILE A 395 68.24 86.63 -7.57
N GLY A 396 69.45 86.06 -7.47
CA GLY A 396 70.36 86.24 -6.32
C GLY A 396 69.96 85.48 -5.05
N VAL A 397 69.13 84.43 -5.19
CA VAL A 397 68.62 83.63 -4.07
C VAL A 397 69.35 82.29 -4.01
N THR A 398 69.75 81.84 -2.82
CA THR A 398 70.41 80.54 -2.69
C THR A 398 69.47 79.38 -3.00
N LYS A 399 70.01 78.31 -3.58
CA LYS A 399 69.25 77.10 -3.95
C LYS A 399 68.42 76.53 -2.79
N GLY A 400 68.94 76.61 -1.56
CA GLY A 400 68.23 76.19 -0.34
C GLY A 400 66.95 77.00 -0.09
N THR A 401 67.03 78.33 -0.15
CA THR A 401 65.88 79.22 0.09
C THR A 401 64.82 79.09 -1.00
N LEU A 402 65.25 78.91 -2.25
CA LEU A 402 64.34 78.66 -3.39
C LEU A 402 63.61 77.33 -3.24
N THR A 403 64.32 76.26 -2.86
CA THR A 403 63.73 74.94 -2.64
C THR A 403 62.71 75.01 -1.49
N ALA A 404 63.02 75.71 -0.40
CA ALA A 404 62.09 75.92 0.72
C ALA A 404 60.81 76.68 0.31
N LEU A 405 60.94 77.72 -0.53
CA LEU A 405 59.81 78.48 -1.07
C LEU A 405 58.91 77.66 -1.99
N VAL A 406 59.49 76.78 -2.82
CA VAL A 406 58.77 75.92 -3.77
C VAL A 406 58.12 74.71 -3.09
N THR A 407 58.68 74.24 -1.96
CA THR A 407 58.20 73.04 -1.26
C THR A 407 56.74 73.16 -0.83
N LEU A 408 56.35 74.25 -0.15
CA LEU A 408 54.97 74.42 0.35
C LEU A 408 53.92 74.48 -0.78
N PRO A 409 54.10 75.29 -1.85
CA PRO A 409 53.19 75.30 -3.00
C PRO A 409 53.06 73.95 -3.68
N VAL A 410 54.18 73.23 -3.90
CA VAL A 410 54.17 71.94 -4.60
C VAL A 410 53.49 70.87 -3.77
N VAL A 411 53.77 70.77 -2.47
CA VAL A 411 53.08 69.83 -1.56
C VAL A 411 51.59 70.13 -1.52
N GLY A 412 51.20 71.40 -1.40
CA GLY A 412 49.79 71.82 -1.41
C GLY A 412 49.08 71.49 -2.74
N ALA A 413 49.75 71.68 -3.87
CA ALA A 413 49.23 71.37 -5.20
C ALA A 413 49.09 69.85 -5.42
N VAL A 414 50.07 69.04 -5.00
CA VAL A 414 50.03 67.58 -5.08
C VAL A 414 48.91 67.03 -4.20
N TRP A 415 48.78 67.52 -2.96
CA TRP A 415 47.68 67.14 -2.07
C TRP A 415 46.32 67.51 -2.66
N TYR A 416 46.17 68.73 -3.18
CA TYR A 416 44.93 69.20 -3.80
C TYR A 416 44.58 68.39 -5.06
N MET A 417 45.56 68.07 -5.90
CA MET A 417 45.37 67.27 -7.12
C MET A 417 44.91 65.85 -6.78
N ILE A 418 45.59 65.18 -5.84
CA ILE A 418 45.20 63.83 -5.39
C ILE A 418 43.81 63.85 -4.76
N ARG A 419 43.51 64.85 -3.92
CA ARG A 419 42.18 65.03 -3.33
C ARG A 419 41.10 65.25 -4.38
N ARG A 420 41.37 66.03 -5.43
CA ARG A 420 40.42 66.32 -6.51
C ARG A 420 40.18 65.13 -7.45
N ILE A 421 41.21 64.33 -7.71
CA ILE A 421 41.07 63.06 -8.46
C ILE A 421 40.17 62.12 -7.67
N ARG A 422 40.34 62.08 -6.35
CA ARG A 422 39.54 61.25 -5.45
C ARG A 422 38.08 61.65 -5.38
N GLU A 423 37.76 62.93 -5.25
CA GLU A 423 36.37 63.45 -5.29
C GLU A 423 35.64 63.17 -6.62
N LYS A 424 36.34 62.70 -7.66
CA LYS A 424 35.75 62.28 -8.94
C LYS A 424 35.65 60.76 -9.11
N MET A 425 36.32 59.97 -8.26
CA MET A 425 36.39 58.50 -8.37
C MET A 425 35.65 57.77 -7.25
N GLU A 426 35.54 58.37 -6.06
CA GLU A 426 34.50 58.04 -5.06
C GLU A 426 33.17 58.66 -5.50
#